data_AF-B4CU81-F1
#
_entry.id   AF-B4CU81-F1
#
_cell.length_a   1.000
_cell.length_b   1.000
_cell.length_c   1.000
_cell.angle_alpha   90.00
_cell.angle_beta   90.00
_cell.angle_gamma   90.00
#
_symmetry.space_group_name_H-M   'P 1'
#
loop_
_entity.id
_entity.type
_entity.pdbx_description
1 polymer ?
#
loop_
_entity_poly.entity_id
_entity_poly.type
_entity_poly.pdbx_seq_one_letter_code
_entity_poly.pdbx_strand_id
1 'polypeptide(L)'
;MKQLLIPGVAALTLMFTPMVHAQTVVRETTTAAVDPLEATGTVTEWGPDTMIVRERDVADPVRFGFAKTVEYVDEAGNPVTREVITPNTPVRVRYIREGDRMLVNRVIVSRPATTETTTTTTTTSTVTGREAKDIRKLREKIAHDEKELAEHPDRVKLQEQLDRDRAALKELERGPQ
;
A
#
# COMPACT_ATOMS: atom_id res chain seq x y z
N MET A 1 -13.59 -22.04 -70.52
CA MET A 1 -12.40 -22.93 -70.47
C MET A 1 -11.83 -22.82 -69.05
N LYS A 2 -11.83 -23.75 -68.10
CA LYS A 2 -12.29 -25.14 -67.86
C LYS A 2 -12.69 -25.13 -66.35
N GLN A 3 -13.91 -25.41 -65.90
CA GLN A 3 -14.54 -26.71 -65.60
C GLN A 3 -13.65 -27.76 -64.89
N LEU A 4 -13.97 -28.04 -63.62
CA LEU A 4 -13.83 -29.32 -62.88
C LEU A 4 -14.54 -29.10 -61.52
N LEU A 5 -15.75 -29.56 -61.16
CA LEU A 5 -16.47 -30.84 -61.28
C LEU A 5 -15.80 -32.02 -60.57
N ILE A 6 -16.23 -32.29 -59.32
CA ILE A 6 -16.17 -33.61 -58.67
C ILE A 6 -17.52 -33.82 -57.96
N PRO A 7 -18.35 -34.81 -58.36
CA PRO A 7 -19.54 -35.17 -57.63
C PRO A 7 -19.31 -36.37 -56.70
N GLY A 8 -19.95 -36.30 -55.52
CA GLY A 8 -20.68 -37.44 -54.93
C GLY A 8 -19.91 -38.42 -54.04
N VAL A 9 -20.15 -38.32 -52.72
CA VAL A 9 -20.55 -39.48 -51.91
C VAL A 9 -21.60 -39.01 -50.90
N ALA A 10 -22.79 -39.59 -51.00
CA ALA A 10 -23.86 -39.48 -50.02
C ALA A 10 -23.59 -40.48 -48.89
N ALA A 11 -23.63 -40.03 -47.63
CA ALA A 11 -23.78 -40.91 -46.48
C ALA A 11 -24.58 -40.17 -45.39
N LEU A 12 -25.84 -40.58 -45.31
CA LEU A 12 -26.83 -40.33 -44.28
C LEU A 12 -26.35 -40.86 -42.92
N THR A 13 -26.25 -40.02 -41.87
CA THR A 13 -26.48 -40.44 -40.47
C THR A 13 -26.61 -39.26 -39.49
N LEU A 14 -27.78 -39.25 -38.82
CA LEU A 14 -28.04 -39.01 -37.39
C LEU A 14 -27.53 -37.75 -36.65
N MET A 15 -28.50 -36.92 -36.25
CA MET A 15 -28.65 -36.27 -34.92
C MET A 15 -27.40 -35.63 -34.29
N PHE A 16 -27.23 -34.32 -34.46
CA PHE A 16 -26.55 -33.48 -33.47
C PHE A 16 -27.20 -32.10 -33.39
N THR A 17 -27.75 -31.79 -32.22
CA THR A 17 -28.37 -30.53 -31.82
C THR A 17 -27.38 -29.36 -31.93
N PRO A 18 -27.67 -28.27 -32.66
CA PRO A 18 -26.94 -27.03 -32.42
C PRO A 18 -27.55 -26.34 -31.21
N MET A 19 -26.86 -26.55 -30.10
CA MET A 19 -26.80 -25.69 -28.92
C MET A 19 -27.11 -24.23 -29.32
N VAL A 20 -28.19 -23.69 -28.75
CA VAL A 20 -28.49 -22.25 -28.78
C VAL A 20 -27.23 -21.53 -28.30
N HIS A 21 -26.60 -20.80 -29.20
CA HIS A 21 -25.50 -19.93 -28.84
C HIS A 21 -26.12 -18.75 -28.11
N ALA A 22 -26.02 -18.77 -26.78
CA ALA A 22 -26.11 -17.55 -26.00
C ALA A 22 -25.00 -16.63 -26.51
N GLN A 23 -25.33 -15.68 -27.40
CA GLN A 23 -24.44 -14.55 -27.65
C GLN A 23 -24.47 -13.71 -26.37
N THR A 24 -23.66 -14.09 -25.39
CA THR A 24 -23.11 -13.13 -24.45
C THR A 24 -22.32 -12.15 -25.31
N VAL A 25 -22.91 -10.98 -25.55
CA VAL A 25 -22.17 -9.79 -25.93
C VAL A 25 -21.18 -9.55 -24.80
N VAL A 26 -20.00 -10.17 -24.92
CA VAL A 26 -18.83 -9.74 -24.19
C VAL A 26 -18.59 -8.35 -24.74
N ARG A 27 -18.93 -7.34 -23.94
CA ARG A 27 -18.33 -6.02 -24.11
C ARG A 27 -16.84 -6.24 -23.90
N GLU A 28 -16.15 -6.53 -24.99
CA GLU A 28 -14.71 -6.39 -25.08
C GLU A 28 -14.44 -4.90 -24.90
N THR A 29 -14.33 -4.49 -23.64
CA THR A 29 -13.58 -3.28 -23.33
C THR A 29 -12.16 -3.62 -23.74
N THR A 30 -11.81 -3.29 -24.98
CA THR A 30 -10.44 -3.32 -25.48
C THR A 30 -9.66 -2.30 -24.69
N THR A 31 -9.27 -2.67 -23.47
CA THR A 31 -8.19 -2.02 -22.76
C THR A 31 -6.95 -2.36 -23.58
N ALA A 32 -6.50 -1.41 -24.40
CA ALA A 32 -5.18 -1.51 -25.00
C ALA A 32 -4.21 -1.82 -23.85
N ALA A 33 -3.66 -3.04 -23.84
CA ALA A 33 -2.72 -3.48 -22.85
C ALA A 33 -1.43 -2.68 -23.10
N VAL A 34 -1.37 -1.48 -22.52
CA VAL A 34 -0.10 -0.79 -22.32
C VAL A 34 0.64 -1.64 -21.31
N ASP A 35 1.74 -2.24 -21.74
CA ASP A 35 2.59 -3.01 -20.84
C ASP A 35 2.93 -2.13 -19.62
N PRO A 36 2.62 -2.57 -18.39
CA PRO A 36 2.96 -1.79 -17.21
C PRO A 36 4.49 -1.74 -17.10
N LEU A 37 5.03 -0.52 -17.01
CA LEU A 37 6.43 -0.31 -16.70
C LEU A 37 6.67 -0.63 -15.23
N GLU A 38 7.88 -1.09 -14.92
CA GLU A 38 8.30 -1.38 -13.55
C GLU A 38 9.34 -0.37 -13.09
N ALA A 39 9.20 0.13 -11.87
CA ALA A 39 10.22 0.90 -11.16
C ALA A 39 10.46 0.26 -9.79
N THR A 40 11.73 0.18 -9.38
CA THR A 40 12.12 -0.37 -8.07
C THR A 40 12.83 0.71 -7.28
N GLY A 41 12.38 0.94 -6.05
CA GLY A 41 12.97 1.96 -5.20
C GLY A 41 12.42 1.92 -3.78
N THR A 42 12.65 2.98 -3.04
CA THR A 42 12.16 3.15 -1.68
C THR A 42 11.12 4.26 -1.66
N VAL A 43 9.98 4.03 -1.01
CA VAL A 43 8.97 5.07 -0.81
C VAL A 43 9.56 6.17 0.08
N THR A 44 9.62 7.41 -0.40
CA THR A 44 10.06 8.56 0.42
C THR A 44 8.88 9.34 0.97
N GLU A 45 7.75 9.35 0.27
CA GLU A 45 6.52 10.03 0.68
C GLU A 45 5.31 9.21 0.27
N TRP A 46 4.31 9.14 1.15
CA TRP A 46 3.07 8.40 0.95
C TRP A 46 1.87 9.32 1.20
N GLY A 47 1.20 9.73 0.13
CA GLY A 47 -0.02 10.54 0.19
C GLY A 47 -1.26 9.74 -0.22
N PRO A 48 -2.47 10.33 -0.11
CA PRO A 48 -3.73 9.70 -0.49
C PRO A 48 -3.84 9.44 -2.00
N ASP A 49 -3.36 10.38 -2.82
CA ASP A 49 -3.50 10.35 -4.28
C ASP A 49 -2.18 10.17 -5.03
N THR A 50 -1.05 10.37 -4.34
CA THR A 50 0.28 10.28 -4.93
C THR A 50 1.27 9.61 -3.98
N MET A 51 2.30 8.97 -4.55
CA MET A 51 3.47 8.51 -3.83
C MET A 51 4.74 9.09 -4.46
N ILE A 52 5.81 9.16 -3.69
CA ILE A 52 7.14 9.47 -4.20
C ILE A 52 8.04 8.29 -3.93
N VAL A 53 8.72 7.82 -4.98
CA VAL A 53 9.67 6.70 -4.91
C VAL A 53 11.05 7.23 -5.29
N ARG A 54 12.03 6.97 -4.44
CA ARG A 54 13.44 7.18 -4.75
C ARG A 54 14.02 5.87 -5.28
N GLU A 55 14.33 5.86 -6.56
CA GLU A 55 15.10 4.77 -7.17
C GLU A 55 16.59 4.93 -6.80
N ARG A 56 17.33 3.82 -6.76
CA ARG A 56 18.76 3.87 -6.40
C ARG A 56 19.59 4.58 -7.46
N ASP A 57 19.23 4.37 -8.72
CA ASP A 57 20.01 4.81 -9.89
C ASP A 57 19.54 6.18 -10.43
N VAL A 58 18.55 6.80 -9.76
CA VAL A 58 17.99 8.10 -10.15
C VAL A 58 18.23 9.10 -9.02
N ALA A 59 18.87 10.23 -9.35
CA ALA A 59 19.19 11.27 -8.36
C ALA A 59 17.91 11.94 -7.79
N ASP A 60 16.94 12.17 -8.68
CA ASP A 60 15.68 12.83 -8.36
C ASP A 60 14.58 11.81 -8.03
N PRO A 61 13.88 11.95 -6.89
CA PRO A 61 12.72 11.13 -6.59
C PRO A 61 11.62 11.28 -7.63
N VAL A 62 11.01 10.16 -8.03
CA VAL A 62 9.94 10.14 -9.02
C VAL A 62 8.60 10.18 -8.31
N ARG A 63 7.72 11.09 -8.74
CA ARG A 63 6.36 11.19 -8.23
C ARG A 63 5.40 10.39 -9.10
N PHE A 64 4.66 9.51 -8.47
CA PHE A 64 3.64 8.68 -9.11
C PHE A 64 2.25 9.04 -8.58
N GLY A 65 1.25 9.05 -9.47
CA GLY A 65 -0.17 9.09 -9.08
C GLY A 65 -0.71 7.68 -8.90
N PHE A 66 -1.78 7.52 -8.13
CA PHE A 66 -2.53 6.26 -8.08
C PHE A 66 -3.54 6.19 -9.23
N ALA A 67 -3.60 5.05 -9.91
CA ALA A 67 -4.70 4.77 -10.83
C ALA A 67 -6.02 4.59 -10.06
N LYS A 68 -7.15 4.55 -10.78
CA LYS A 68 -8.47 4.31 -10.17
C LYS A 68 -8.54 3.00 -9.39
N THR A 69 -7.78 2.00 -9.84
CA THR A 69 -7.70 0.68 -9.22
C THR A 69 -6.23 0.37 -9.03
N VAL A 70 -5.84 0.18 -7.77
CA VAL A 70 -4.47 -0.15 -7.38
C VAL A 70 -4.48 -1.45 -6.61
N GLU A 71 -3.67 -2.40 -7.07
CA GLU A 71 -3.46 -3.67 -6.39
C GLU A 71 -2.24 -3.56 -5.47
N TYR A 72 -2.42 -3.84 -4.18
CA TYR A 72 -1.33 -3.85 -3.20
C TYR A 72 -1.01 -5.29 -2.85
N VAL A 73 0.21 -5.74 -3.14
CA VAL A 73 0.67 -7.09 -2.88
C VAL A 73 2.05 -7.12 -2.24
N ASP A 74 2.42 -8.25 -1.65
CA ASP A 74 3.82 -8.56 -1.32
C ASP A 74 4.54 -9.25 -2.50
N GLU A 75 5.82 -9.58 -2.32
CA GLU A 75 6.63 -10.29 -3.34
C GLU A 75 6.10 -11.71 -3.65
N ALA A 76 5.33 -12.31 -2.74
CA ALA A 76 4.67 -13.60 -2.96
C ALA A 76 3.30 -13.44 -3.67
N GLY A 77 2.85 -12.21 -3.90
CA GLY A 77 1.55 -11.91 -4.52
C GLY A 77 0.37 -11.94 -3.54
N ASN A 78 0.61 -12.02 -2.23
CA ASN A 78 -0.46 -11.93 -1.25
C ASN A 78 -0.94 -10.48 -1.14
N PRO A 79 -2.25 -10.24 -1.01
CA PRO A 79 -2.77 -8.89 -0.83
C PRO A 79 -2.24 -8.31 0.48
N VAL A 80 -1.80 -7.04 0.43
CA VAL A 80 -1.39 -6.28 1.61
C VAL A 80 -2.27 -5.05 1.77
N THR A 81 -2.46 -4.62 3.01
CA THR A 81 -3.21 -3.40 3.26
C THR A 81 -2.33 -2.18 3.03
N ARG A 82 -2.95 -1.06 2.66
CA ARG A 82 -2.25 0.18 2.31
C ARG A 82 -1.40 0.71 3.46
N GLU A 83 -1.82 0.44 4.70
CA GLU A 83 -1.23 0.93 5.94
C GLU A 83 0.14 0.29 6.22
N VAL A 84 0.42 -0.87 5.62
CA VAL A 84 1.74 -1.51 5.71
C VAL A 84 2.79 -0.74 4.92
N ILE A 85 2.37 0.05 3.92
CA ILE A 85 3.26 0.82 3.06
C ILE A 85 3.57 2.14 3.76
N THR A 86 4.76 2.20 4.35
CA THR A 86 5.26 3.38 5.05
C THR A 86 6.41 4.01 4.27
N PRO A 87 6.71 5.30 4.48
CA PRO A 87 7.97 5.86 4.04
C PRO A 87 9.15 5.00 4.54
N ASN A 88 10.19 4.90 3.72
CA ASN A 88 11.35 4.01 3.89
C ASN A 88 11.09 2.52 3.60
N THR A 89 9.90 2.16 3.09
CA THR A 89 9.64 0.78 2.64
C THR A 89 10.17 0.58 1.20
N PRO A 90 10.99 -0.46 0.94
CA PRO A 90 11.37 -0.81 -0.42
C PRO A 90 10.17 -1.41 -1.16
N VAL A 91 9.94 -0.91 -2.37
CA VAL A 91 8.80 -1.29 -3.20
C VAL A 91 9.23 -1.46 -4.65
N ARG A 92 8.50 -2.32 -5.34
CA ARG A 92 8.45 -2.36 -6.79
C ARG A 92 7.07 -1.91 -7.25
N VAL A 93 7.02 -0.84 -8.03
CA VAL A 93 5.77 -0.30 -8.55
C VAL A 93 5.63 -0.66 -10.02
N ARG A 94 4.43 -1.14 -10.37
CA ARG A 94 3.95 -1.25 -11.74
C ARG A 94 3.11 -0.02 -12.03
N TYR A 95 3.43 0.62 -13.13
CA TYR A 95 2.77 1.85 -13.53
C TYR A 95 2.52 1.89 -15.03
N ILE A 96 1.51 2.65 -15.41
CA ILE A 96 1.20 3.00 -16.79
C ILE A 96 1.54 4.48 -17.01
N ARG A 97 1.99 4.81 -18.21
CA ARG A 97 2.24 6.20 -18.60
C ARG A 97 1.07 6.70 -19.44
N GLU A 98 0.32 7.65 -18.90
CA GLU A 98 -0.79 8.31 -19.59
C GLU A 98 -0.41 9.77 -19.88
N GLY A 99 0.06 10.05 -21.09
CA GLY A 99 0.62 11.36 -21.45
C GLY A 99 1.83 11.70 -20.60
N ASP A 100 1.71 12.74 -19.77
CA ASP A 100 2.74 13.17 -18.83
C ASP A 100 2.58 12.59 -17.42
N ARG A 101 1.53 11.80 -17.17
CA ARG A 101 1.25 11.21 -15.85
C ARG A 101 1.76 9.78 -15.78
N MET A 102 2.39 9.44 -14.66
CA MET A 102 2.77 8.07 -14.30
C MET A 102 1.78 7.57 -13.25
N LEU A 103 0.95 6.60 -13.62
CA LEU A 103 -0.12 6.08 -12.77
C LEU A 103 0.18 4.65 -12.33
N VAL A 104 0.29 4.45 -11.03
CA VAL A 104 0.54 3.15 -10.43
C VAL A 104 -0.75 2.34 -10.42
N ASN A 105 -0.70 1.14 -11.00
CA ASN A 105 -1.80 0.16 -10.96
C ASN A 105 -1.50 -1.01 -10.03
N ARG A 106 -0.23 -1.26 -9.69
CA ARG A 106 0.14 -2.29 -8.72
C ARG A 106 1.39 -1.92 -7.94
N VAL A 107 1.35 -2.13 -6.63
CA VAL A 107 2.47 -1.93 -5.72
C VAL A 107 2.85 -3.27 -5.12
N ILE A 108 4.11 -3.64 -5.26
CA ILE A 108 4.70 -4.85 -4.70
C ILE A 108 5.61 -4.41 -3.56
N VAL A 109 5.25 -4.78 -2.35
CA VAL A 109 6.02 -4.44 -1.14
C VAL A 109 7.11 -5.47 -0.94
N SER A 110 8.36 -5.04 -1.02
CA SER A 110 9.49 -5.83 -0.58
C SER A 110 9.62 -5.61 0.92
N ARG A 111 9.33 -6.64 1.74
CA ARG A 111 9.60 -6.54 3.17
C ARG A 111 11.11 -6.72 3.37
N PRO A 112 11.88 -5.72 3.85
CA PRO A 112 13.16 -6.05 4.45
C PRO A 112 12.86 -6.95 5.64
N ALA A 113 13.67 -7.99 5.85
CA ALA A 113 13.54 -8.91 6.98
C ALA A 113 13.78 -8.18 8.32
N THR A 114 12.78 -7.43 8.78
CA THR A 114 12.70 -6.90 10.13
C THR A 114 11.23 -6.88 10.53
N THR A 115 10.84 -7.96 11.22
CA THR A 115 9.93 -8.03 12.35
C THR A 115 8.67 -7.14 12.33
N GLU A 116 7.53 -7.81 12.25
CA GLU A 116 6.29 -7.49 12.96
C GLU A 116 6.42 -6.39 14.02
N THR A 117 5.78 -5.24 13.81
CA THR A 117 5.11 -4.51 14.89
C THR A 117 4.04 -3.62 14.28
N THR A 118 2.78 -4.03 14.46
CA THR A 118 1.63 -3.13 14.42
C THR A 118 1.85 -2.04 15.47
N THR A 119 2.22 -0.83 15.06
CA THR A 119 2.02 0.35 15.90
C THR A 119 1.58 1.52 15.04
N THR A 120 0.26 1.68 14.98
CA THR A 120 -0.40 2.93 14.64
C THR A 120 0.08 3.99 15.64
N THR A 121 1.01 4.85 15.23
CA THR A 121 1.22 6.15 15.89
C THR A 121 1.56 7.20 14.84
N THR A 122 0.52 7.86 14.34
CA THR A 122 0.61 9.21 13.81
C THR A 122 1.12 10.13 14.91
N THR A 123 2.38 10.55 14.86
CA THR A 123 2.80 11.83 15.42
C THR A 123 4.01 12.33 14.62
N THR A 124 3.73 13.23 13.70
CA THR A 124 4.72 14.16 13.13
C THR A 124 5.34 14.95 14.28
N SER A 125 6.57 14.62 14.65
CA SER A 125 7.47 15.54 15.35
C SER A 125 8.90 15.24 14.96
N THR A 126 9.49 16.16 14.19
CA THR A 126 10.91 16.24 13.85
C THR A 126 11.71 16.39 15.13
N VAL A 127 12.16 15.29 15.73
CA VAL A 127 13.08 15.36 16.86
C VAL A 127 14.09 14.22 16.74
N THR A 128 15.37 14.61 16.70
CA THR A 128 16.58 13.81 16.53
C THR A 128 16.52 12.52 17.36
N GLY A 129 16.84 11.37 16.75
CA GLY A 129 16.52 10.00 17.22
C GLY A 129 16.95 9.53 18.62
N ARG A 130 17.48 10.39 19.50
CA ARG A 130 17.60 10.12 20.94
C ARG A 130 16.34 10.53 21.70
N GLU A 131 15.74 11.67 21.38
CA GLU A 131 14.55 12.19 22.07
C GLU A 131 13.29 11.35 21.76
N ALA A 132 13.21 10.72 20.59
CA ALA A 132 12.08 9.85 20.23
C ALA A 132 11.96 8.58 21.12
N LYS A 133 13.09 8.04 21.60
CA LYS A 133 13.08 6.87 22.49
C LYS A 133 12.58 7.24 23.89
N ASP A 134 12.97 8.43 24.36
CA ASP A 134 12.58 8.96 25.67
C ASP A 134 11.09 9.32 25.71
N ILE A 135 10.56 9.89 24.61
CA ILE A 135 9.12 10.15 24.44
C ILE A 135 8.30 8.84 24.46
N ARG A 136 8.75 7.79 23.75
CA ARG A 136 8.05 6.49 23.76
C ARG A 136 8.01 5.88 25.16
N LYS A 137 9.15 5.86 25.85
CA LYS A 137 9.25 5.33 27.21
C LYS A 137 8.37 6.11 28.20
N LEU A 138 8.32 7.44 28.05
CA LEU A 138 7.48 8.30 28.88
C LEU A 138 5.98 8.05 28.65
N ARG A 139 5.56 7.88 27.38
CA ARG A 139 4.17 7.52 27.03
C ARG A 139 3.75 6.16 27.60
N GLU A 140 4.62 5.14 27.52
CA GLU A 140 4.36 3.82 28.12
C GLU A 140 4.19 3.92 29.64
N LYS A 141 5.03 4.72 30.31
CA LYS A 141 4.95 4.94 31.76
C LYS A 141 3.66 5.66 32.17
N ILE A 142 3.25 6.71 31.45
CA ILE A 142 1.99 7.43 31.69
C ILE A 142 0.79 6.48 31.54
N ALA A 143 0.77 5.64 30.51
CA ALA A 143 -0.32 4.70 30.29
C ALA A 143 -0.42 3.63 31.40
N HIS A 144 0.72 3.18 31.92
CA HIS A 144 0.76 2.28 33.07
C HIS A 144 0.23 2.96 34.35
N ASP A 145 0.70 4.17 34.63
CA ASP A 145 0.33 4.91 35.84
C ASP A 145 -1.15 5.37 35.79
N GLU A 146 -1.70 5.71 34.61
CA GLU A 146 -3.15 5.96 34.40
C GLU A 146 -4.00 4.74 34.72
N LYS A 147 -3.55 3.55 34.30
CA LYS A 147 -4.27 2.31 34.58
C LYS A 147 -4.27 1.98 36.08
N GLU A 148 -3.12 2.14 36.74
CA GLU A 148 -2.99 1.88 38.17
C GLU A 148 -3.78 2.90 39.01
N LEU A 149 -3.86 4.16 38.56
CA LEU A 149 -4.72 5.17 39.17
C LEU A 149 -6.22 4.90 38.96
N ALA A 150 -6.61 4.33 37.81
CA ALA A 150 -7.98 3.90 37.56
C ALA A 150 -8.40 2.71 38.47
N GLU A 151 -7.45 1.85 38.83
CA GLU A 151 -7.65 0.74 39.77
C GLU A 151 -7.58 1.20 41.24
N HIS A 152 -6.81 2.25 41.54
CA HIS A 152 -6.61 2.81 42.88
C HIS A 152 -6.67 4.35 42.88
N PRO A 153 -7.87 4.95 42.86
CA PRO A 153 -8.04 6.40 42.75
C PRO A 153 -7.51 7.17 43.98
N ASP A 154 -7.31 6.46 45.10
CA ASP A 154 -6.83 7.02 46.37
C ASP A 154 -5.32 7.33 46.35
N ARG A 155 -4.59 6.93 45.29
CA ARG A 155 -3.13 7.12 45.17
C ARG A 155 -2.78 8.53 44.70
N VAL A 156 -2.93 9.52 45.58
CA VAL A 156 -2.60 10.94 45.33
C VAL A 156 -1.17 11.14 44.79
N LYS A 157 -0.19 10.36 45.27
CA LYS A 157 1.21 10.42 44.79
C LYS A 157 1.36 9.99 43.33
N LEU A 158 0.50 9.08 42.87
CA LEU A 158 0.51 8.57 41.50
C LEU A 158 -0.13 9.57 40.53
N GLN A 159 -1.22 10.22 40.96
CA GLN A 159 -1.83 11.36 40.25
C GLN A 159 -0.80 12.49 40.04
N GLU A 160 -0.09 12.88 41.09
CA GLU A 160 0.91 13.94 41.01
C GLU A 160 2.09 13.57 40.07
N GLN A 161 2.46 12.29 40.06
CA GLN A 161 3.48 11.78 39.14
C GLN A 161 3.00 11.81 37.68
N LEU A 162 1.75 11.40 37.45
CA LEU A 162 1.14 11.39 36.13
C LEU A 162 1.02 12.79 35.54
N ASP A 163 0.62 13.77 36.36
CA ASP A 163 0.50 15.16 35.94
C ASP A 163 1.86 15.76 35.57
N ARG A 164 2.93 15.43 36.32
CA ARG A 164 4.31 15.80 35.96
C ARG A 164 4.78 15.16 34.67
N ASP A 165 4.57 13.86 34.51
CA ASP A 165 5.04 13.11 33.34
C ASP A 165 4.28 13.58 32.07
N ARG A 166 2.98 13.86 32.19
CA ARG A 166 2.15 14.43 31.12
C ARG A 166 2.55 15.86 30.74
N ALA A 167 2.95 16.68 31.72
CA ALA A 167 3.47 18.02 31.46
C ALA A 167 4.83 17.97 30.74
N ALA A 168 5.72 17.07 31.16
CA ALA A 168 7.01 16.85 30.50
C ALA A 168 6.84 16.39 29.05
N LEU A 169 5.89 15.48 28.79
CA LEU A 169 5.56 15.03 27.43
C LEU A 169 5.08 16.20 26.55
N LYS A 170 4.21 17.06 27.07
CA LYS A 170 3.74 18.26 26.33
C LYS A 170 4.85 19.25 26.03
N GLU A 171 5.84 19.39 26.92
CA GLU A 171 6.98 20.28 26.71
C GLU A 171 7.93 19.73 25.64
N LEU A 172 8.20 18.43 25.68
CA LEU A 172 8.94 17.70 24.64
C LEU A 172 8.25 17.80 23.27
N GLU A 173 6.92 17.81 23.23
CA GLU A 173 6.13 17.95 22.01
C GLU A 173 6.04 19.39 21.49
N ARG A 174 6.24 20.41 22.34
CA ARG A 174 6.09 21.82 21.94
C ARG A 174 7.27 22.35 21.12
N GLY A 175 8.43 21.68 21.18
CA GLY A 175 9.66 22.13 20.52
C GLY A 175 10.22 23.44 21.12
N PRO A 176 11.51 23.77 20.91
CA PRO A 176 12.05 25.05 21.37
C PRO A 176 11.41 26.21 20.61
N GLN A 177 10.99 27.26 21.32
CA GLN A 177 10.54 28.52 20.72
C GLN A 177 11.72 29.33 20.16
#